data_AF-A0A554VJC5-F1
#
_entry.id   AF-A0A554VJC5-F1
#
_cell.length_a   1.000
_cell.length_b   1.000
_cell.length_c   1.000
_cell.angle_alpha   90.00
_cell.angle_beta   90.00
_cell.angle_gamma   90.00
#
_symmetry.space_group_name_H-M   'P 1'
#
loop_
_entity.id
_entity.type
_entity.pdbx_description
1 polymer ?
#
loop_
_entity_poly.entity_id
_entity_poly.type
_entity_poly.pdbx_seq_one_letter_code
_entity_poly.pdbx_strand_id
1 'polypeptide(L)'
;MKVHFSINWSKTILYNAGKRDLTINWINGEGIPREGEAINIPKFIEGSYESDETFMHKNEELNVFDWIENTTGWEVEMVKWDHHNGTNFLHIWVGDKGLII
;
A
#
# COMPACT_ATOMS: atom_id res chain seq x y z
N MET A 1 -13.84 -11.83 2.48
CA MET A 1 -13.11 -12.14 1.21
C MET A 1 -11.62 -11.97 1.47
N LYS A 2 -10.72 -12.78 0.88
CA LYS A 2 -9.28 -12.54 1.01
C LYS A 2 -8.81 -11.59 -0.09
N VAL A 3 -8.07 -10.56 0.30
CA VAL A 3 -7.53 -9.55 -0.61
C VAL A 3 -6.02 -9.52 -0.45
N HIS A 4 -5.33 -9.64 -1.58
CA HIS A 4 -3.88 -9.54 -1.69
C HIS A 4 -3.52 -8.14 -2.16
N PHE A 5 -2.84 -7.40 -1.32
CA PHE A 5 -2.26 -6.11 -1.66
C PHE A 5 -0.80 -6.29 -2.08
N SER A 6 -0.43 -5.63 -3.16
CA SER A 6 0.96 -5.45 -3.59
C SER A 6 1.25 -3.96 -3.61
N ILE A 7 1.90 -3.48 -2.56
CA ILE A 7 2.16 -2.06 -2.34
C ILE A 7 3.58 -1.77 -2.79
N ASN A 8 3.75 -0.83 -3.72
CA ASN A 8 5.04 -0.43 -4.27
C ASN A 8 5.24 1.05 -4.01
N TRP A 9 6.46 1.45 -3.64
CA TRP A 9 6.83 2.85 -3.51
C TRP A 9 8.11 3.16 -4.26
N SER A 10 8.16 4.38 -4.75
CA SER A 10 9.22 4.93 -5.56
C SER A 10 10.37 5.43 -4.69
N LYS A 11 11.56 5.44 -5.26
CA LYS A 11 12.75 6.00 -4.61
C LYS A 11 12.61 7.52 -4.49
N THR A 12 12.99 8.06 -3.34
CA THR A 12 13.14 9.50 -3.12
C THR A 12 14.56 9.84 -2.65
N ILE A 13 14.80 11.10 -2.30
CA ILE A 13 16.03 11.52 -1.60
C ILE A 13 16.08 11.03 -0.15
N LEU A 14 14.93 10.64 0.43
CA LEU A 14 14.80 10.27 1.85
C LEU A 14 14.86 8.75 2.05
N TYR A 15 14.34 7.97 1.11
CA TYR A 15 14.23 6.53 1.20
C TYR A 15 14.35 5.85 -0.17
N ASN A 16 14.69 4.56 -0.16
CA ASN A 16 14.80 3.75 -1.38
C ASN A 16 13.42 3.28 -1.86
N ALA A 17 13.34 2.92 -3.15
CA ALA A 17 12.18 2.21 -3.67
C ALA A 17 12.04 0.85 -2.97
N GLY A 18 10.82 0.37 -2.84
CA GLY A 18 10.54 -0.90 -2.19
C GLY A 18 9.13 -1.41 -2.49
N LYS A 19 8.85 -2.59 -1.92
CA LYS A 19 7.62 -3.33 -2.15
C LYS A 19 7.23 -4.08 -0.88
N ARG A 20 5.93 -4.10 -0.57
CA ARG A 20 5.32 -4.95 0.46
C ARG A 20 4.11 -5.69 -0.08
N ASP A 21 4.08 -7.01 0.12
CA ASP A 21 2.89 -7.82 -0.14
C ASP A 21 2.19 -8.15 1.18
N LEU A 22 0.88 -7.92 1.26
CA LEU A 22 0.07 -8.27 2.43
C LEU A 22 -1.25 -8.92 2.02
N THR A 23 -1.71 -9.86 2.84
CA THR A 23 -3.00 -10.53 2.63
C THR A 23 -3.90 -10.24 3.81
N ILE A 24 -5.04 -9.60 3.54
CA ILE A 24 -6.01 -9.27 4.57
C ILE A 24 -7.36 -9.93 4.33
N ASN A 25 -8.09 -10.14 5.42
CA ASN A 25 -9.50 -10.46 5.35
C ASN A 25 -10.27 -9.16 5.18
N TRP A 26 -10.83 -8.94 3.99
CA TRP A 26 -11.63 -7.76 3.70
C TRP A 26 -12.88 -7.72 4.56
N ILE A 27 -13.12 -6.57 5.19
CA ILE A 27 -14.25 -6.35 6.08
C ILE A 27 -15.54 -6.31 5.25
N ASN A 28 -16.52 -7.11 5.64
CA ASN A 28 -17.83 -7.10 4.99
C ASN A 28 -18.50 -5.73 5.21
N GLY A 29 -18.79 -5.02 4.11
CA GLY A 29 -19.41 -3.69 4.12
C GLY A 29 -18.50 -2.56 3.63
N GLU A 30 -17.18 -2.76 3.56
CA GLU A 30 -16.30 -1.82 2.86
C GLU A 30 -16.39 -2.05 1.34
N GLY A 31 -16.58 -0.96 0.58
CA GLY A 31 -16.54 -0.99 -0.87
C GLY A 31 -15.18 -1.46 -1.37
N ILE A 32 -15.17 -2.31 -2.39
CA ILE A 32 -13.93 -2.76 -3.01
C ILE A 32 -13.31 -1.57 -3.76
N PRO A 33 -12.06 -1.20 -3.48
CA PRO A 33 -11.43 -0.08 -4.14
C PRO A 33 -11.25 -0.34 -5.63
N ARG A 34 -11.26 0.73 -6.42
CA ARG A 34 -11.14 0.70 -7.88
C ARG A 34 -9.84 1.36 -8.33
N GLU A 35 -9.41 1.03 -9.54
CA GLU A 35 -8.30 1.71 -10.19
C GLU A 35 -8.49 3.24 -10.20
N GLY A 36 -7.43 3.97 -9.84
CA GLY A 36 -7.42 5.43 -9.69
C GLY A 36 -7.95 5.95 -8.34
N GLU A 37 -8.53 5.10 -7.49
CA GLU A 37 -9.00 5.53 -6.16
C GLU A 37 -7.84 5.69 -5.17
N ALA A 38 -7.97 6.66 -4.29
CA ALA A 38 -7.07 6.81 -3.15
C ALA A 38 -7.35 5.74 -2.10
N ILE A 39 -6.32 5.26 -1.42
CA ILE A 39 -6.45 4.21 -0.41
C ILE A 39 -5.55 4.47 0.79
N ASN A 40 -6.06 4.32 2.02
CA ASN A 40 -5.24 4.45 3.21
C ASN A 40 -4.55 3.11 3.50
N ILE A 41 -3.28 2.99 3.13
CA ILE A 41 -2.48 1.78 3.37
C ILE A 41 -2.18 1.54 4.87
N PRO A 42 -1.78 2.56 5.66
CA PRO A 42 -1.51 2.37 7.09
C PRO A 42 -2.64 1.69 7.88
N LYS A 43 -3.92 1.91 7.50
CA LYS A 43 -5.07 1.25 8.14
C LYS A 43 -5.02 -0.29 8.10
N PHE A 44 -4.29 -0.86 7.14
CA PHE A 44 -4.20 -2.32 6.95
C PHE A 44 -2.94 -2.95 7.56
N ILE A 45 -1.94 -2.13 7.90
CA ILE A 45 -0.63 -2.61 8.38
C ILE A 45 -0.52 -2.48 9.91
N GLU A 46 -1.42 -1.72 10.56
CA GLU A 46 -1.50 -1.56 12.02
C GLU A 46 -0.16 -1.17 12.68
N GLY A 47 0.72 -0.46 11.96
CA GLY A 47 2.03 -0.05 12.48
C GLY A 47 3.10 -1.15 12.54
N SER A 48 2.85 -2.32 11.93
CA SER A 48 3.82 -3.43 11.84
C SER A 48 4.86 -3.18 10.74
N TYR A 49 5.74 -2.20 10.96
CA TYR A 49 6.76 -1.81 9.98
C TYR A 49 8.06 -2.61 10.13
N GLU A 50 8.63 -3.01 9.00
CA GLU A 50 9.94 -3.63 8.89
C GLU A 50 11.04 -2.55 8.84
N SER A 51 12.27 -2.90 9.21
CA SER A 51 13.36 -1.91 9.35
C SER A 51 13.80 -1.29 8.01
N ASP A 52 13.55 -1.95 6.89
CA ASP A 52 13.78 -1.43 5.54
C ASP A 52 12.61 -0.56 5.01
N GLU A 53 11.53 -0.47 5.79
CA GLU A 53 10.38 0.40 5.55
C GLU A 53 10.45 1.70 6.37
N THR A 54 11.53 1.90 7.14
CA THR A 54 11.79 3.11 7.92
C THR A 54 12.97 3.91 7.38
N PHE A 55 12.97 5.21 7.67
CA PHE A 55 14.06 6.12 7.32
C PHE A 55 14.17 7.26 8.34
N MET A 56 15.35 7.85 8.44
CA MET A 56 15.60 8.98 9.34
C MET A 56 15.29 10.32 8.65
N HIS A 57 14.48 11.16 9.27
CA HIS A 57 14.24 12.54 8.85
C HIS A 57 14.27 13.47 10.07
N LYS A 58 15.14 14.49 10.06
CA LYS A 58 15.28 15.46 11.17
C LYS A 58 15.50 14.80 12.56
N ASN A 59 16.30 13.73 12.61
CA ASN A 59 16.57 12.91 13.80
C ASN A 59 15.35 12.13 14.36
N GLU A 60 14.27 12.05 13.59
CA GLU A 60 13.12 11.19 13.89
C GLU A 60 13.11 10.02 12.92
N GLU A 61 12.84 8.82 13.43
CA GLU A 61 12.60 7.64 12.60
C GLU A 61 11.14 7.68 12.13
N LEU A 62 10.95 7.68 10.81
CA LEU A 62 9.64 7.69 10.16
C LEU A 62 9.48 6.43 9.32
N ASN A 63 8.25 6.03 9.04
CA ASN A 63 7.96 4.94 8.11
C ASN A 63 7.44 5.47 6.77
N VAL A 64 7.74 4.72 5.72
CA VAL A 64 7.39 5.07 4.34
C VAL A 64 5.87 5.13 4.13
N PHE A 65 5.09 4.27 4.79
CA PHE A 65 3.64 4.19 4.62
C PHE A 65 2.90 5.44 5.09
N ASP A 66 3.17 5.85 6.33
CA ASP A 66 2.61 7.05 6.94
C ASP A 66 3.16 8.31 6.27
N TRP A 67 4.44 8.31 5.89
CA TRP A 67 5.02 9.45 5.18
C TRP A 67 4.32 9.70 3.84
N ILE A 68 4.15 8.65 3.02
CA ILE A 68 3.49 8.76 1.73
C ILE A 68 2.01 9.15 1.90
N GLU A 69 1.29 8.51 2.83
CA GLU A 69 -0.11 8.87 3.13
C GLU A 69 -0.28 10.36 3.44
N ASN A 70 0.67 10.94 4.20
CA ASN A 70 0.63 12.34 4.60
C ASN A 70 1.19 13.34 3.58
N THR A 71 1.82 12.86 2.49
CA THR A 71 2.48 13.75 1.51
C THR A 71 1.85 13.67 0.13
N THR A 72 1.96 12.52 -0.54
CA THR A 72 1.46 12.32 -1.92
C THR A 72 0.17 11.51 -1.94
N GLY A 73 -0.04 10.66 -0.94
CA GLY A 73 -1.11 9.68 -0.89
C GLY A 73 -0.81 8.43 -1.72
N TRP A 74 -1.56 7.37 -1.44
CA TRP A 74 -1.52 6.13 -2.19
C TRP A 74 -2.64 6.09 -3.24
N GLU A 75 -2.38 5.46 -4.37
CA GLU A 75 -3.35 5.22 -5.44
C GLU A 75 -3.39 3.74 -5.81
N VAL A 76 -4.60 3.26 -6.04
CA VAL A 76 -4.83 1.93 -6.59
C VAL A 76 -4.49 1.95 -8.07
N GLU A 77 -3.36 1.35 -8.44
CA GLU A 77 -2.88 1.30 -9.81
C GLU A 77 -3.60 0.22 -10.64
N MET A 78 -4.01 -0.87 -10.00
CA MET A 78 -4.66 -1.98 -10.69
C MET A 78 -5.47 -2.83 -9.73
N VAL A 79 -6.59 -3.36 -10.21
CA VAL A 79 -7.42 -4.34 -9.50
C VAL A 79 -7.63 -5.55 -10.40
N LYS A 80 -7.23 -6.74 -9.94
CA LYS A 80 -7.40 -8.00 -10.69
C LYS A 80 -8.12 -9.03 -9.85
N TRP A 81 -9.08 -9.72 -10.48
CA TRP A 81 -9.77 -10.85 -9.90
C TRP A 81 -9.18 -12.16 -10.44
N ASP A 82 -8.81 -13.06 -9.54
CA ASP A 82 -8.39 -14.41 -9.87
C ASP A 82 -9.31 -15.44 -9.19
N HIS A 83 -9.65 -16.50 -9.92
CA HIS A 83 -10.45 -17.61 -9.41
C HIS A 83 -9.61 -18.89 -9.37
N HIS A 84 -9.42 -19.47 -8.20
CA HIS A 84 -8.66 -20.71 -8.04
C HIS A 84 -9.37 -21.67 -7.07
N ASN A 85 -9.63 -22.90 -7.52
CA ASN A 85 -10.27 -23.97 -6.75
C ASN A 85 -11.54 -23.52 -5.97
N GLY A 86 -12.43 -22.76 -6.62
CA GLY A 86 -13.68 -22.28 -6.00
C GLY A 86 -13.52 -21.08 -5.07
N THR A 87 -12.31 -20.54 -4.89
CA THR A 87 -12.04 -19.34 -4.09
C THR A 87 -11.75 -18.16 -5.01
N ASN A 88 -12.42 -17.02 -4.74
CA ASN A 88 -12.13 -15.75 -5.39
C ASN A 88 -11.05 -15.00 -4.60
N PHE A 89 -10.00 -14.59 -5.30
CA PHE A 89 -8.93 -13.75 -4.79
C PHE A 89 -8.99 -12.41 -5.50
N LEU A 90 -8.91 -11.34 -4.73
CA LEU A 90 -8.78 -9.99 -5.25
C LEU A 90 -7.34 -9.54 -5.05
N HIS A 91 -6.68 -9.15 -6.13
CA HIS A 91 -5.35 -8.57 -6.12
C HIS A 91 -5.46 -7.08 -6.38
N ILE A 92 -4.86 -6.28 -5.50
CA ILE A 92 -4.84 -4.82 -5.61
C ILE A 92 -3.38 -4.39 -5.62
N TRP A 93 -2.99 -3.71 -6.69
CA TRP A 93 -1.70 -3.03 -6.77
C TRP A 93 -1.90 -1.59 -6.34
N VAL A 94 -1.00 -1.14 -5.48
CA VAL A 94 -1.02 0.21 -4.93
C VAL A 94 0.35 0.83 -5.12
N GLY A 95 0.36 2.04 -5.68
CA GLY A 95 1.53 2.86 -5.87
C GLY A 95 1.43 4.14 -5.05
N ASP A 96 2.57 4.73 -4.69
CA ASP A 96 2.56 6.11 -4.25
C ASP A 96 2.21 7.02 -5.45
N LYS A 97 1.40 8.08 -5.22
CA LYS A 97 0.99 8.98 -6.31
C LYS A 97 2.15 9.73 -6.97
N GLY A 98 3.37 9.62 -6.41
CA GLY A 98 4.52 10.41 -6.78
C GLY A 98 4.28 11.90 -6.64
N LEU A 99 5.37 12.66 -6.61
CA LEU A 99 5.34 13.97 -7.24
C LEU A 99 5.73 13.71 -8.70
N ILE A 100 4.88 14.05 -9.65
CA ILE A 100 5.36 14.33 -11.01
C ILE A 100 6.30 15.53 -10.83
N ILE A 101 7.62 15.28 -10.76
CA ILE A 101 8.66 16.32 -10.77
C ILE A 101 9.08 16.56 -12.22
#